data_AF-A0A0K9PNT7-F1
#
_entry.id   AF-A0A0K9PNT7-F1
#
_cell.length_a   1.000
_cell.length_b   1.000
_cell.length_c   1.000
_cell.angle_alpha   90.00
_cell.angle_beta   90.00
_cell.angle_gamma   90.00
#
_symmetry.space_group_name_H-M   'P 1'
#
loop_
_entity.id
_entity.type
_entity.pdbx_description
1 polymer ?
#
loop_
_entity_poly.entity_id
_entity_poly.type
_entity_poly.pdbx_seq_one_letter_code
_entity_poly.pdbx_strand_id
1 'polypeptide(L)' 'MGRKIGLRVNPKKFALVDKPCTKELVSFLGCVALNQDDDKKCDKQKGLLQTCINEQEKKPKKKSTINYHLQRLSRK' A
#
# COMPACT_ATOMS: atom_id res chain seq x y z
N MET A 1 -25.37 -31.91 -8.71
CA MET A 1 -25.44 -30.43 -8.68
C MET A 1 -24.06 -29.86 -8.95
N GLY A 2 -23.84 -29.30 -10.14
CA GLY A 2 -22.52 -28.88 -10.61
C GLY A 2 -21.93 -27.73 -9.80
N ARG A 3 -20.65 -27.84 -9.43
CA ARG A 3 -19.89 -26.77 -8.78
C ARG A 3 -19.81 -25.57 -9.74
N LYS A 4 -20.69 -24.57 -9.58
CA LYS A 4 -20.48 -23.27 -10.22
C LYS A 4 -19.16 -22.72 -9.67
N ILE A 5 -18.16 -22.55 -10.54
CA ILE A 5 -16.87 -21.94 -10.20
C ILE A 5 -17.20 -20.49 -9.82
N GLY A 6 -17.32 -20.22 -8.53
CA GLY A 6 -17.65 -18.90 -8.02
C GLY A 6 -16.54 -17.90 -8.36
N LEU A 7 -16.93 -16.71 -8.79
CA LEU A 7 -16.00 -15.62 -9.06
C LEU A 7 -15.24 -15.27 -7.77
N ARG A 8 -13.92 -15.47 -7.75
CA ARG A 8 -13.06 -15.24 -6.58
C ARG A 8 -11.75 -14.62 -7.02
N VAL A 9 -11.30 -13.60 -6.30
CA VAL A 9 -9.99 -12.96 -6.52
C VAL A 9 -9.05 -13.27 -5.35
N ASN A 10 -7.74 -13.20 -5.61
CA ASN A 10 -6.73 -13.26 -4.57
C ASN A 10 -6.38 -11.83 -4.12
N PRO A 11 -6.96 -11.32 -3.00
CA PRO A 11 -6.71 -9.95 -2.55
C PRO A 11 -5.24 -9.70 -2.19
N LYS A 12 -4.45 -10.75 -1.92
CA LYS A 12 -3.01 -10.62 -1.67
C LYS A 12 -2.24 -10.08 -2.88
N LYS A 13 -2.73 -10.32 -4.10
CA LYS A 13 -2.10 -9.77 -5.32
C LYS A 13 -2.22 -8.24 -5.41
N PHE A 14 -3.29 -7.68 -4.85
CA PHE A 14 -3.54 -6.23 -4.86
C PHE A 14 -2.95 -5.51 -3.65
N ALA A 15 -2.70 -6.23 -2.56
CA ALA A 15 -2.05 -5.69 -1.37
C ALA A 15 -0.61 -5.19 -1.61
N LEU A 16 0.03 -5.55 -2.73
CA LEU A 16 1.36 -5.08 -3.11
C LEU A 16 1.35 -3.69 -3.78
N VAL A 17 0.18 -3.25 -4.28
CA VAL A 17 0.06 -2.02 -5.07
C VAL A 17 0.00 -0.78 -4.19
N ASP A 18 -0.69 -0.86 -3.06
CA ASP A 18 -0.81 0.25 -2.10
C ASP A 18 0.18 0.10 -0.96
N LYS A 19 1.48 0.26 -1.25
CA LYS A 19 2.45 0.55 -0.19
C LYS A 19 2.27 2.01 0.22
N PRO A 20 1.77 2.30 1.42
CA PRO A 20 1.66 3.67 1.88
C PRO A 20 3.10 4.22 2.10
N CYS A 21 3.27 5.54 2.07
CA CYS A 21 4.57 6.23 2.10
C CYS A 21 5.45 6.16 0.85
N THR A 22 5.03 5.50 -0.22
CA THR A 22 5.78 5.52 -1.50
C THR A 22 6.00 6.93 -2.03
N LYS A 23 5.01 7.81 -1.91
CA LYS A 23 5.13 9.23 -2.31
C LYS A 23 6.22 9.98 -1.52
N GLU A 24 6.24 9.80 -0.21
CA GLU A 24 7.24 10.44 0.66
C GLU A 24 8.64 9.83 0.44
N LEU A 25 8.70 8.52 0.17
CA LEU A 25 9.95 7.83 -0.18
C LEU A 25 10.56 8.40 -1.47
N VAL A 26 9.76 8.53 -2.53
CA VAL A 26 10.22 9.10 -3.81
C VAL A 26 10.66 10.55 -3.63
N SER A 27 9.94 11.32 -2.80
CA SER A 27 10.29 12.72 -2.51
C SER A 27 11.62 12.85 -1.75
N PHE A 28 11.87 11.94 -0.80
CA PHE A 28 13.16 11.85 -0.11
C PHE A 28 14.29 11.46 -1.07
N LEU A 29 14.11 10.40 -1.85
CA LEU A 29 15.10 9.94 -2.83
C LEU A 29 15.41 11.00 -3.89
N GLY A 30 14.40 11.76 -4.34
CA GLY A 30 14.58 12.88 -5.24
C GLY A 30 15.43 13.99 -4.62
N CYS A 31 15.25 14.28 -3.34
CA CYS A 31 16.08 15.24 -2.62
C CYS A 31 17.54 14.76 -2.49
N VAL A 32 17.74 13.49 -2.11
CA VAL A 32 19.07 12.86 -1.98
C VAL A 32 19.82 12.91 -3.32
N ALA A 33 19.15 12.56 -4.41
CA ALA A 33 19.71 12.59 -5.75
C ALA A 33 20.16 13.99 -6.19
N LEU A 34 19.45 15.04 -5.79
CA LEU A 34 19.81 16.43 -6.10
C LEU A 34 20.94 16.99 -5.21
N ASN A 35 21.16 16.40 -4.04
CA ASN A 35 22.08 16.92 -3.03
C ASN A 35 23.36 16.08 -2.88
N GLN A 36 23.71 15.25 -3.86
CA GLN A 36 24.91 14.39 -3.84
C GLN A 36 24.96 13.50 -2.60
N ASP A 37 23.83 12.85 -2.28
CA ASP A 37 23.70 11.94 -1.14
C ASP A 37 23.84 12.61 0.24
N ASP A 38 23.75 13.94 0.31
CA ASP A 38 23.78 14.68 1.57
C ASP A 38 22.39 14.71 2.25
N ASP A 39 22.13 13.66 3.03
CA ASP A 39 20.88 13.44 3.77
C ASP A 39 20.47 14.63 4.66
N LYS A 40 21.44 15.40 5.18
CA LYS A 40 21.18 16.53 6.09
C LYS A 40 20.40 17.65 5.39
N LYS A 41 20.59 17.81 4.08
CA LYS A 41 19.84 18.79 3.28
C LYS A 41 18.38 18.35 3.06
N CYS A 42 18.07 17.08 3.33
CA CYS A 42 16.78 16.45 3.09
C CYS A 42 16.02 16.08 4.38
N ASP A 43 16.39 16.66 5.52
CA ASP A 43 15.80 16.37 6.83
C ASP A 43 14.28 16.57 6.87
N LYS A 44 13.75 17.54 6.12
CA LYS A 44 12.30 17.76 6.03
C LYS A 44 11.58 16.58 5.38
N GLN A 45 12.05 16.12 4.22
CA GLN A 45 11.50 14.99 3.48
C GLN A 45 11.68 13.68 4.28
N LYS A 46 12.82 13.55 4.95
CA LYS A 46 13.09 12.44 5.88
C LYS A 46 12.09 12.41 7.03
N GLY A 47 11.79 13.56 7.65
CA GLY A 47 10.79 13.69 8.71
C GLY A 47 9.38 13.29 8.26
N LEU A 48 8.97 13.71 7.06
CA LEU A 48 7.68 13.31 6.47
C LEU A 48 7.61 11.79 6.22
N LEU A 49 8.68 11.21 5.67
CA LEU A 49 8.79 9.76 5.46
C LEU A 49 8.69 8.99 6.79
N GLN A 50 9.43 9.42 7.81
CA GLN A 50 9.41 8.82 9.16
C GLN A 50 8.01 8.90 9.79
N THR A 51 7.35 10.05 9.67
CA THR A 51 6.00 10.25 10.20
C THR A 51 5.02 9.29 9.53
N CYS A 52 5.10 9.17 8.21
CA CYS A 52 4.25 8.27 7.44
C CYS A 52 4.46 6.79 7.83
N ILE A 53 5.70 6.36 8.06
CA ILE A 53 6.02 4.98 8.50
C ILE A 53 5.42 4.73 9.89
N ASN A 54 5.65 5.64 10.84
CA ASN A 54 5.13 5.52 12.21
C ASN A 54 3.59 5.49 12.26
N GLU A 55 2.91 6.24 11.39
CA GLU A 55 1.45 6.18 11.27
C GLU A 55 0.96 4.87 10.66
N GLN A 56 1.73 4.29 9.74
CA GLN A 56 1.41 3.03 9.11
C GLN A 56 1.55 1.84 10.05
N GLU A 57 2.61 1.80 10.85
CA GLU A 57 2.84 0.73 11.83
C GLU A 57 1.68 0.62 12.83
N LYS A 58 1.05 1.76 13.14
CA LYS A 58 -0.12 1.83 14.02
C LYS A 58 -1.41 1.36 13.35
N LYS A 59 -1.49 1.31 12.02
CA LYS A 59 -2.72 0.97 11.29
C LYS A 59 -2.84 -0.55 11.12
N PRO A 60 -3.89 -1.20 11.67
CA PRO A 60 -4.08 -2.63 11.48
C PRO A 60 -4.36 -2.95 10.00
N LYS A 61 -3.83 -4.08 9.52
CA LYS A 61 -4.08 -4.58 8.16
C LYS A 61 -5.58 -4.83 7.97
N LYS A 62 -6.24 -4.03 7.13
CA LYS A 62 -7.66 -4.20 6.79
C LYS A 62 -7.83 -5.48 5.96
N LYS A 63 -8.71 -6.39 6.40
CA LYS A 63 -9.08 -7.59 5.64
C LYS A 63 -10.04 -7.19 4.51
N SER A 64 -9.72 -7.58 3.28
CA SER A 64 -10.61 -7.33 2.13
C SER A 64 -11.83 -8.25 2.16
N THR A 65 -13.02 -7.68 1.97
CA THR A 65 -14.30 -8.40 1.85
C THR A 65 -14.70 -8.72 0.41
N ILE A 66 -13.82 -8.46 -0.58
CA ILE A 66 -14.17 -8.55 -2.00
C ILE A 66 -14.77 -9.90 -2.43
N ASN A 67 -14.24 -11.01 -1.89
CA ASN A 67 -14.73 -12.35 -2.23
C ASN A 67 -16.14 -12.61 -1.70
N TYR A 68 -16.56 -11.97 -0.60
CA TYR A 68 -17.93 -12.04 -0.11
C TYR A 68 -18.90 -11.40 -1.11
N HIS A 69 -18.53 -10.24 -1.65
CA HIS A 69 -19.34 -9.54 -2.65
C HIS A 69 -19.40 -10.30 -3.99
N LEU A 70 -18.26 -10.81 -4.47
CA LEU A 70 -18.22 -11.60 -5.71
C LEU A 70 -19.05 -12.89 -5.61
N GLN A 71 -19.04 -13.54 -4.44
CA GLN A 71 -19.85 -14.73 -4.20
C GLN A 71 -21.35 -14.42 -4.28
N ARG A 72 -21.81 -13.27 -3.76
CA ARG A 72 -23.22 -12.86 -3.87
C ARG A 72 -23.62 -12.51 -5.30
N LEU A 73 -22.75 -11.84 -6.06
CA LEU A 73 -23.01 -11.51 -7.46
C LEU A 73 -23.15 -12.76 -8.33
N SER A 74 -22.31 -13.78 -8.13
CA SER A 74 -22.37 -15.04 -8.89
C SER A 74 -23.64 -15.88 -8.69
N ARG A 75 -24.48 -15.53 -7.70
CA ARG A 75 -25.75 -16.19 -7.41
C ARG A 75 -26.95 -15.50 -8.05
N LYS A 76 -26.79 -14.26 -8.52
CA LYS A 76 -27.74 -13.61 -9.41
C LYS A 76 -27.49 -14.09 -10.84
#